data_AF-A0A2N1YQ02-F1
#
_entry.id   AF-A0A2N1YQ02-F1
#
_cell.length_a   1.000
_cell.length_b   1.000
_cell.length_c   1.000
_cell.angle_alpha   90.00
_cell.angle_beta   90.00
_cell.angle_gamma   90.00
#
_symmetry.space_group_name_H-M   'P 1'
#
loop_
_entity.id
_entity.type
_entity.pdbx_description
1 polymer ?
#
loop_
_entity_poly.entity_id
_entity_poly.type
_entity_poly.pdbx_seq_one_letter_code
_entity_poly.pdbx_strand_id
1 'polypeptide(L)'
;MTLKATSVRLDDETLARIGQMADAMDRPRAWLMAEAIKQYVAREEWFVREVEKGIKAADEGRLIDHADVRAKWEARRAAQMD
;
A
#
# COMPACT_ATOMS: atom_id res chain seq x y z
N MET A 1 15.89 -7.57 17.25
CA MET A 1 14.53 -7.96 17.67
C MET A 1 14.39 -9.46 17.59
N THR A 2 13.79 -10.10 18.58
CA THR A 2 13.50 -11.55 18.58
C THR A 2 12.25 -11.83 17.77
N LEU A 3 12.30 -12.84 16.89
CA LEU A 3 11.14 -13.29 16.12
C LEU A 3 10.21 -14.12 17.02
N LYS A 4 8.90 -13.92 16.87
CA LYS A 4 7.86 -14.72 17.54
C LYS A 4 7.12 -15.53 16.49
N ALA A 5 6.84 -16.80 16.79
CA ALA A 5 6.00 -17.64 15.94
C ALA A 5 4.52 -17.26 16.12
N THR A 6 3.80 -17.15 15.00
CA THR A 6 2.35 -16.89 14.98
C THR A 6 1.71 -17.85 13.99
N SER A 7 0.59 -18.44 14.37
CA SER A 7 -0.20 -19.31 13.49
C SER A 7 -1.24 -18.48 12.73
N VAL A 8 -1.33 -18.69 11.43
CA VAL A 8 -2.31 -18.04 10.54
C VAL A 8 -3.00 -19.14 9.75
N ARG A 9 -4.32 -19.03 9.58
CA ARG A 9 -5.09 -19.94 8.74
C ARG A 9 -5.13 -19.38 7.33
N LEU A 10 -4.74 -20.22 6.37
CA LEU A 10 -4.77 -19.94 4.94
C LEU A 10 -5.42 -21.13 4.26
N ASP A 11 -6.19 -20.88 3.22
CA ASP A 11 -6.73 -21.94 2.37
C ASP A 11 -5.61 -22.64 1.57
N ASP A 12 -5.89 -23.85 1.11
CA ASP A 12 -4.90 -24.70 0.42
C ASP A 12 -4.40 -24.06 -0.89
N GLU A 13 -5.27 -23.35 -1.61
CA GLU A 13 -4.90 -22.66 -2.85
C GLU A 13 -3.87 -21.56 -2.58
N THR A 14 -4.14 -20.71 -1.59
CA THR A 14 -3.21 -19.65 -1.16
C THR A 14 -1.89 -20.24 -0.69
N LEU A 15 -1.92 -21.31 0.12
CA LEU A 15 -0.71 -21.99 0.59
C LEU A 15 0.13 -22.56 -0.56
N ALA A 16 -0.51 -23.13 -1.59
CA ALA A 16 0.15 -23.67 -2.76
C ALA A 16 0.83 -22.55 -3.58
N ARG A 17 0.13 -21.44 -3.81
CA ARG A 17 0.67 -20.27 -4.53
C ARG A 17 1.89 -19.67 -3.82
N ILE A 18 1.82 -19.54 -2.49
CA ILE A 18 2.96 -19.07 -1.67
C ILE A 18 4.15 -20.03 -1.80
N GLY A 19 3.89 -21.35 -1.84
CA GLY A 19 4.93 -22.36 -2.06
C GLY A 19 5.67 -22.13 -3.38
N GLN A 20 4.94 -22.09 -4.48
CA GLN A 20 5.50 -21.90 -5.82
C GLN A 20 6.31 -20.60 -5.94
N MET A 21 5.80 -19.50 -5.36
CA MET A 21 6.51 -18.23 -5.35
C MET A 21 7.81 -18.30 -4.52
N ALA A 22 7.76 -18.91 -3.34
CA ALA A 22 8.91 -19.05 -2.47
C ALA A 22 10.02 -19.89 -3.13
N ASP A 23 9.64 -20.99 -3.80
CA ASP A 23 10.56 -21.84 -4.55
C ASP A 23 11.21 -21.08 -5.72
N ALA A 24 10.42 -20.34 -6.51
CA ALA A 24 10.93 -19.53 -7.61
C ALA A 24 11.89 -18.40 -7.14
N MET A 25 11.74 -17.94 -5.90
CA MET A 25 12.57 -16.90 -5.29
C MET A 25 13.79 -17.46 -4.55
N ASP A 26 13.94 -18.78 -4.43
CA ASP A 26 14.92 -19.45 -3.56
C ASP A 26 14.87 -18.92 -2.11
N ARG A 27 13.64 -18.90 -1.56
CA ARG A 27 13.36 -18.41 -0.20
C ARG A 27 12.44 -19.36 0.56
N PRO A 28 12.56 -19.44 1.89
CA PRO A 28 11.60 -20.19 2.70
C PRO A 28 10.19 -19.58 2.63
N ARG A 29 9.15 -20.41 2.60
CA ARG A 29 7.74 -19.97 2.65
C ARG A 29 7.45 -19.04 3.83
N ALA A 30 7.99 -19.36 5.00
CA ALA A 30 7.86 -18.54 6.21
C ALA A 30 8.47 -17.14 6.05
N TRP A 31 9.57 -17.02 5.31
CA TRP A 31 10.18 -15.73 5.01
C TRP A 31 9.26 -14.89 4.11
N LEU A 32 8.73 -15.48 3.02
CA LEU A 32 7.83 -14.79 2.11
C LEU A 32 6.53 -14.34 2.82
N MET A 33 5.95 -15.19 3.66
CA MET A 33 4.77 -14.83 4.46
C MET A 33 5.06 -13.67 5.42
N ALA A 34 6.18 -13.73 6.14
CA ALA A 34 6.57 -12.65 7.05
C ALA A 34 6.82 -11.34 6.30
N GLU A 35 7.45 -11.40 5.13
CA GLU A 35 7.72 -10.23 4.30
C GLU A 35 6.42 -9.62 3.74
N ALA A 36 5.50 -10.45 3.25
CA ALA A 36 4.20 -9.99 2.78
C ALA A 36 3.40 -9.28 3.90
N ILE A 37 3.42 -9.83 5.11
CA ILE A 37 2.76 -9.20 6.28
C ILE A 37 3.41 -7.86 6.61
N LYS A 38 4.74 -7.74 6.61
CA LYS A 38 5.43 -6.47 6.86
C LYS A 38 5.06 -5.41 5.84
N GLN A 39 5.06 -5.76 4.55
CA GLN A 39 4.70 -4.84 3.49
C GLN A 39 3.25 -4.40 3.58
N TYR A 40 2.34 -5.34 3.91
CA TYR A 40 0.94 -5.02 4.17
C TYR A 40 0.82 -4.01 5.32
N VAL A 41 1.39 -4.31 6.49
CA VAL A 41 1.31 -3.44 7.67
C VAL A 41 1.88 -2.05 7.38
N ALA A 42 3.07 -1.97 6.78
CA ALA A 42 3.68 -0.68 6.44
C ALA A 42 2.82 0.16 5.50
N ARG A 43 2.17 -0.48 4.51
CA ARG A 43 1.25 0.20 3.59
C ARG A 43 0.00 0.68 4.31
N GLU A 44 -0.63 -0.16 5.13
CA GLU A 44 -1.86 0.21 5.85
C GLU A 44 -1.58 1.31 6.88
N GLU A 45 -0.46 1.25 7.61
CA GLU A 45 -0.04 2.30 8.54
C GLU A 45 0.18 3.64 7.83
N TRP A 46 0.85 3.63 6.68
CA TRP A 46 1.01 4.83 5.85
C TRP A 46 -0.36 5.36 5.40
N PHE A 47 -1.23 4.48 4.89
CA PHE A 47 -2.52 4.87 4.34
C PHE A 47 -3.41 5.52 5.40
N VAL A 48 -3.58 4.86 6.56
CA VAL A 48 -4.37 5.40 7.68
C VAL A 48 -3.85 6.78 8.08
N ARG A 49 -2.54 6.94 8.23
CA ARG A 49 -1.94 8.22 8.58
C ARG A 49 -2.20 9.32 7.54
N GLU A 50 -2.08 9.01 6.25
CA GLU A 50 -2.32 10.01 5.20
C GLU A 50 -3.81 10.37 5.08
N VAL A 51 -4.71 9.41 5.31
CA VAL A 51 -6.16 9.67 5.38
C VAL A 51 -6.48 10.62 6.53
N GLU A 52 -5.97 10.34 7.73
CA GLU A 52 -6.18 11.21 8.91
C GLU A 52 -5.64 12.63 8.67
N LYS A 53 -4.48 12.76 8.04
CA LYS A 53 -3.94 14.07 7.64
C LYS A 53 -4.85 14.78 6.65
N GLY A 54 -5.41 14.06 5.68
CA GLY A 54 -6.34 14.60 4.68
C GLY A 54 -7.64 15.10 5.31
N ILE A 55 -8.22 14.32 6.22
CA ILE A 55 -9.41 14.71 7.00
C ILE A 55 -9.11 15.97 7.79
N LYS A 56 -8.02 16.00 8.56
CA LYS A 56 -7.62 17.18 9.33
C LYS A 56 -7.42 18.42 8.45
N ALA A 57 -6.79 18.27 7.28
CA ALA A 57 -6.63 19.37 6.34
C ALA A 57 -7.97 19.90 5.82
N ALA A 58 -8.91 19.00 5.53
CA ALA A 58 -10.26 19.36 5.10
C ALA A 58 -11.03 20.10 6.20
N ASP A 59 -10.97 19.61 7.44
CA ASP A 59 -11.61 20.24 8.61
C ASP A 59 -11.03 21.64 8.90
N GLU A 60 -9.73 21.84 8.64
CA GLU A 60 -9.05 23.14 8.71
C GLU A 60 -9.34 24.06 7.49
N GLY A 61 -10.16 23.61 6.53
CA GLY A 61 -10.50 24.36 5.33
C GLY A 61 -9.39 24.43 4.28
N ARG A 62 -8.33 23.61 4.40
CA ARG A 62 -7.22 23.52 3.43
C ARG A 62 -7.61 22.68 2.21
N LEU A 63 -8.69 23.07 1.55
CA LEU A 63 -9.23 22.47 0.33
C LEU A 63 -8.86 23.33 -0.89
N ILE A 64 -8.98 22.74 -2.08
CA ILE A 64 -8.82 23.42 -3.36
C ILE A 64 -10.16 23.38 -4.08
N ASP A 65 -10.59 24.49 -4.67
CA ASP A 65 -11.83 24.52 -5.45
C ASP A 65 -11.72 23.58 -6.66
N HIS A 66 -12.83 22.95 -7.02
CA HIS A 66 -12.88 22.01 -8.14
C HIS A 66 -12.44 22.63 -9.47
N ALA A 67 -12.77 23.91 -9.70
CA ALA A 67 -12.38 24.63 -10.91
C ALA A 67 -10.85 24.80 -11.00
N ASP A 68 -10.18 25.07 -9.89
CA ASP A 68 -8.73 25.21 -9.82
C ASP A 68 -8.02 23.87 -10.07
N VAL A 69 -8.59 22.77 -9.55
CA VAL A 69 -8.10 21.41 -9.84
C VAL A 69 -8.19 21.14 -11.35
N ARG A 70 -9.33 21.44 -11.98
CA ARG A 70 -9.52 21.25 -13.43
C ARG A 70 -8.51 22.04 -14.24
N ALA A 71 -8.35 23.33 -13.94
CA ALA A 71 -7.39 24.20 -14.63
C ALA A 71 -5.95 23.67 -14.52
N LYS A 72 -5.54 23.21 -13.33
CA LYS A 72 -4.21 22.63 -13.09
C LYS A 72 -3.96 21.37 -13.95
N TRP A 73 -4.97 20.52 -14.12
CA TRP A 73 -4.85 19.29 -14.91
C TRP A 73 -4.79 19.60 -16.41
N GLU A 74 -5.59 20.55 -16.90
CA GLU A 74 -5.54 21.01 -18.29
C GLU A 74 -4.17 21.59 -18.65
N ALA A 75 -3.62 22.45 -17.78
CA ALA A 75 -2.28 23.00 -17.96
C ALA A 75 -1.20 21.90 -18.00
N ARG A 76 -1.28 20.90 -17.10
CA ARG A 76 -0.33 19.77 -17.09
C ARG A 76 -0.41 18.93 -18.37
N ARG A 77 -1.61 18.75 -18.92
CA ARG A 77 -1.82 18.03 -20.18
C ARG A 77 -1.23 18.79 -21.36
N ALA A 78 -1.45 20.09 -21.44
CA ALA A 78 -0.90 20.93 -22.52
C ALA A 78 0.63 20.89 -22.53
N ALA A 79 1.27 21.06 -21.37
CA ALA A 79 2.73 21.05 -21.23
C ALA A 79 3.40 19.68 -21.51
N GLN A 80 2.63 18.59 -21.56
CA GLN A 80 3.15 17.25 -21.89
C GLN A 80 2.99 16.92 -23.39
N MET A 81 2.27 17.77 -24.13
CA MET A 81 2.04 17.64 -25.57
C MET A 81 2.95 18.57 -26.41
N ASP A 82 3.63 19.52 -25.76
CA ASP A 82 4.77 20.27 -26.31
C ASP A 82 6.08 19.48 -26.13
#